data_AF-A0A6A7L5K2-F1
#
_entry.id   AF-A0A6A7L5K2-F1
#
_cell.length_a   1.000
_cell.length_b   1.000
_cell.length_c   1.000
_cell.angle_alpha   90.00
_cell.angle_beta   90.00
_cell.angle_gamma   90.00
#
_symmetry.space_group_name_H-M   'P 1'
#
loop_
_entity.id
_entity.type
_entity.pdbx_description
1 polymer ?
#
loop_
_entity_poly.entity_id
_entity_poly.type
_entity_poly.pdbx_seq_one_letter_code
_entity_poly.pdbx_strand_id
1 'polypeptide(L)'
;MTREESRAGAVTLVRSLRLSWIAAQQSFVRPQVRGETTLESVYGLHIPRALDEACDPQRLALIVYDMQVGILGQIKNGTEVTAKVVEVLHAARHAGVRVFFMRHMSLPNELMGVFQFRMAMAWQRVSRPADVKPWFLRDSPGFHLVPEVAPLPSEAVFDKITMSAFEGTPLDIALRDCGINAFVIVGVATEVGIEPTVRHGADLGYIPIVVTDACGAGHQEAGDRALASLRYTGDAILTDVAEISEALRGHAGRSRELSR
;
A
#
# COMPACT_ATOMS: atom_id res chain seq x y z
N MET A 1 25.18 -40.10 21.96
CA MET A 1 24.13 -39.45 21.16
C MET A 1 24.42 -39.68 19.70
N THR A 2 23.72 -40.63 19.10
CA THR A 2 23.91 -41.04 17.71
C THR A 2 23.27 -40.02 16.76
N ARG A 3 23.73 -39.97 15.50
CA ARG A 3 23.23 -39.03 14.48
C ARG A 3 21.71 -39.11 14.23
N GLU A 4 21.04 -40.18 14.64
CA GLU A 4 19.59 -40.37 14.51
C GLU A 4 18.78 -39.60 15.57
N GLU A 5 19.27 -39.50 16.81
CA GLU A 5 18.59 -38.76 17.89
C GLU A 5 18.56 -37.24 17.62
N SER A 6 19.62 -36.73 16.98
CA SER A 6 19.71 -35.31 16.57
C SER A 6 18.74 -34.96 15.42
N ARG A 7 18.47 -35.90 14.51
CA ARG A 7 17.48 -35.74 13.43
C ARG A 7 16.04 -35.78 13.94
N ALA A 8 15.73 -36.69 14.87
CA ALA A 8 14.42 -36.78 15.49
C ALA A 8 14.06 -35.54 16.32
N GLY A 9 15.03 -34.97 17.04
CA GLY A 9 14.87 -33.71 17.78
C GLY A 9 14.61 -32.52 16.86
N ALA A 10 15.33 -32.41 15.74
CA ALA A 10 15.14 -31.35 14.75
C ALA A 10 13.77 -31.43 14.05
N VAL A 11 13.31 -32.64 13.69
CA VAL A 11 11.99 -32.84 13.04
C VAL A 11 10.84 -32.52 14.00
N THR A 12 11.00 -32.81 15.30
CA THR A 12 10.00 -32.52 16.33
C THR A 12 9.91 -31.03 16.64
N LEU A 13 11.05 -30.32 16.70
CA LEU A 13 11.10 -28.87 16.87
C LEU A 13 10.47 -28.12 15.68
N VAL A 14 10.76 -28.55 14.44
CA VAL A 14 10.16 -27.96 13.22
C VAL A 14 8.64 -28.18 13.16
N ARG A 15 8.14 -29.34 13.61
CA ARG A 15 6.68 -29.60 13.69
C ARG A 15 6.00 -28.76 14.77
N SER A 16 6.64 -28.59 15.93
CA SER A 16 6.14 -27.73 17.02
C SER A 16 6.11 -26.26 16.59
N LEU A 17 7.16 -25.77 15.92
CA LEU A 17 7.20 -24.42 15.34
C LEU A 17 6.11 -24.23 14.29
N ARG A 18 5.86 -25.20 13.39
CA ARG A 18 4.79 -25.14 12.39
C ARG A 18 3.38 -25.01 12.99
N LEU A 19 3.09 -25.79 14.03
CA LEU A 19 1.78 -25.74 14.70
C LEU A 19 1.60 -24.46 15.51
N SER A 20 2.68 -23.93 16.11
CA SER A 20 2.67 -22.63 16.79
C SER A 20 2.52 -21.45 15.82
N TRP A 21 3.06 -21.55 14.60
CA TRP A 21 3.00 -20.50 13.58
C TRP A 21 1.58 -20.31 13.03
N ILE A 22 0.91 -21.43 12.67
CA ILE A 22 -0.47 -21.41 12.17
C ILE A 22 -1.45 -20.93 13.27
N ALA A 23 -1.23 -21.30 14.53
CA ALA A 23 -2.07 -20.90 15.65
C ALA A 23 -1.84 -19.42 16.09
N ALA A 24 -0.60 -18.93 16.04
CA ALA A 24 -0.28 -17.53 16.36
C ALA A 24 -0.84 -16.54 15.31
N GLN A 25 -0.90 -16.94 14.04
CA GLN A 25 -1.45 -16.12 12.95
C GLN A 25 -2.96 -15.82 13.11
N GLN A 26 -3.72 -16.68 13.77
CA GLN A 26 -5.14 -16.43 14.06
C GLN A 26 -5.34 -15.51 15.28
N SER A 27 -4.31 -15.35 16.12
CA SER A 27 -4.40 -14.69 17.43
C SER A 27 -3.81 -13.27 17.45
N PHE A 28 -2.95 -12.92 16.48
CA PHE A 28 -2.27 -11.61 16.40
C PHE A 28 -3.17 -10.48 15.88
N VAL A 29 -4.44 -10.77 15.54
CA VAL A 29 -5.36 -9.86 14.82
C VAL A 29 -6.30 -9.09 15.76
N ARG A 30 -5.84 -8.68 16.94
CA ARG A 30 -6.60 -7.72 17.76
C ARG A 30 -5.74 -6.52 18.12
N PRO A 31 -6.13 -5.30 17.71
CA PRO A 31 -5.57 -4.09 18.30
C PRO A 31 -5.84 -4.17 19.81
N GLN A 32 -4.80 -4.01 20.63
CA GLN A 32 -5.01 -3.82 22.06
C GLN A 32 -5.68 -2.47 22.28
N VAL A 33 -6.86 -2.50 22.89
CA VAL A 33 -7.60 -1.30 23.31
C VAL A 33 -6.81 -0.60 24.40
N ARG A 34 -6.72 0.73 24.26
CA ARG A 34 -6.07 1.73 25.15
C ARG A 34 -5.85 1.27 26.59
N GLY A 35 -4.59 1.23 26.98
CA GLY A 35 -4.10 1.22 28.35
C GLY A 35 -2.58 1.42 28.32
N GLU A 36 -2.10 2.51 28.92
CA GLU A 36 -0.69 2.87 29.17
C GLU A 36 0.29 2.63 28.01
N THR A 37 0.51 3.66 27.18
CA THR A 37 1.59 3.75 26.18
C THR A 37 2.96 3.72 26.85
N THR A 38 3.43 2.53 27.21
CA THR A 38 4.85 2.25 27.37
C THR A 38 5.38 1.95 25.99
N LEU A 39 6.07 2.92 25.38
CA LEU A 39 6.79 2.74 24.12
C LEU A 39 7.78 1.58 24.32
N GLU A 40 7.38 0.38 23.91
CA GLU A 40 8.22 -0.79 24.04
C GLU A 40 9.35 -0.66 23.01
N SER A 41 10.57 -0.61 23.51
CA SER A 41 11.77 -0.51 22.68
C SER A 41 12.60 -1.76 22.86
N VAL A 42 13.08 -2.29 21.75
CA VAL A 42 13.96 -3.45 21.74
C VAL A 42 15.16 -3.10 20.88
N TYR A 43 16.36 -3.30 21.42
CA TYR A 43 17.63 -2.90 20.77
C TYR A 43 17.68 -1.42 20.35
N GLY A 44 16.97 -0.53 21.07
CA GLY A 44 16.87 0.89 20.73
C GLY A 44 15.94 1.20 19.54
N LEU A 45 15.25 0.20 19.01
CA LEU A 45 14.22 0.35 17.97
C LEU A 45 12.85 0.52 18.63
N HIS A 46 12.11 1.52 18.17
CA HIS A 46 10.70 1.66 18.52
C HIS A 46 9.86 0.81 17.58
N ILE A 47 9.09 -0.13 18.13
CA ILE A 47 8.24 -1.03 17.38
C ILE A 47 6.79 -0.58 17.56
N PRO A 48 6.13 -0.03 16.52
CA PRO A 48 4.74 0.38 16.65
C PRO A 48 3.85 -0.86 16.85
N ARG A 49 3.04 -0.83 17.91
CA ARG A 49 2.09 -1.89 18.31
C ARG A 49 0.64 -1.49 18.03
N ALA A 50 0.39 -0.19 17.89
CA ALA A 50 -0.89 0.37 17.54
C ALA A 50 -0.80 1.21 16.25
N LEU A 51 -1.95 1.41 15.60
CA LEU A 51 -2.03 2.19 14.36
C LEU A 51 -1.54 3.62 14.56
N ASP A 52 -1.89 4.26 15.68
CA ASP A 52 -1.50 5.65 15.94
C ASP A 52 0.01 5.79 16.11
N GLU A 53 0.69 4.83 16.75
CA GLU A 53 2.16 4.84 16.86
C GLU A 53 2.86 4.76 15.49
N ALA A 54 2.26 4.05 14.52
CA ALA A 54 2.76 3.99 13.15
C ALA A 54 2.42 5.23 12.31
N CYS A 55 1.51 6.09 12.79
CA CYS A 55 0.96 7.23 12.05
C CYS A 55 1.52 8.59 12.46
N ASP A 56 2.77 8.64 12.94
CA ASP A 56 3.48 9.88 13.21
C ASP A 56 3.64 10.73 11.92
N PRO A 57 2.98 11.91 11.80
CA PRO A 57 2.98 12.67 10.57
C PRO A 57 4.35 13.12 10.07
N GLN A 58 5.36 13.19 10.95
CA GLN A 58 6.72 13.55 10.54
C GLN A 58 7.44 12.42 9.82
N ARG A 59 7.07 11.16 10.09
CA ARG A 59 7.69 9.94 9.55
C ARG A 59 6.74 9.12 8.67
N LEU A 60 5.56 9.66 8.38
CA LEU A 60 4.52 9.05 7.55
C LEU A 60 4.36 9.77 6.21
N ALA A 61 4.07 9.01 5.17
CA ALA A 61 3.60 9.52 3.88
C ALA A 61 2.24 8.90 3.50
N LEU A 62 1.47 9.58 2.66
CA LEU A 62 0.29 9.04 1.97
C LEU A 62 0.64 8.83 0.50
N ILE A 63 0.38 7.62 -0.01
CA ILE A 63 0.44 7.26 -1.42
C ILE A 63 -0.99 7.12 -1.95
N VAL A 64 -1.38 8.02 -2.85
CA VAL A 64 -2.63 7.95 -3.62
C VAL A 64 -2.33 7.28 -4.95
N TYR A 65 -2.79 6.04 -5.09
CA TYR A 65 -2.32 5.15 -6.15
C TYR A 65 -3.32 5.07 -7.31
N ASP A 66 -2.88 5.50 -8.50
CA ASP A 66 -3.51 5.30 -9.81
C ASP A 66 -5.02 5.64 -9.87
N MET A 67 -5.42 6.72 -9.18
CA MET A 67 -6.78 7.29 -9.21
C MET A 67 -7.07 8.02 -10.55
N GLN A 68 -6.82 7.33 -11.66
CA GLN A 68 -6.92 7.85 -13.01
C GLN A 68 -8.30 7.56 -13.61
N VAL A 69 -8.81 8.49 -14.42
CA VAL A 69 -10.15 8.40 -15.05
C VAL A 69 -10.36 7.06 -15.76
N GLY A 70 -9.38 6.63 -16.56
CA GLY A 70 -9.50 5.39 -17.34
C GLY A 70 -9.32 4.11 -16.53
N ILE A 71 -8.64 4.16 -15.39
CA ILE A 71 -8.47 3.00 -14.50
C ILE A 71 -9.73 2.84 -13.65
N LEU A 72 -10.23 3.93 -13.05
CA LEU A 72 -11.46 3.92 -12.25
C LEU A 72 -12.68 3.50 -13.06
N GLY A 73 -12.73 3.80 -14.36
CA GLY A 73 -13.77 3.28 -15.26
C GLY A 73 -13.83 1.76 -15.39
N GLN A 74 -12.80 1.03 -14.90
CA GLN A 74 -12.75 -0.43 -14.87
C GLN A 74 -13.12 -1.01 -13.50
N ILE A 75 -13.30 -0.17 -12.49
CA ILE A 75 -13.59 -0.56 -11.11
C ILE A 75 -15.08 -0.41 -10.84
N LYS A 76 -15.76 -1.52 -10.50
CA LYS A 76 -17.22 -1.54 -10.32
C LYS A 76 -17.74 -0.51 -9.30
N ASN A 77 -16.99 -0.32 -8.23
CA ASN A 77 -17.28 0.61 -7.13
C ASN A 77 -16.31 1.81 -7.12
N GLY A 78 -15.88 2.27 -8.30
CA GLY A 78 -14.88 3.33 -8.43
C GLY A 78 -15.31 4.66 -7.78
N THR A 79 -16.60 5.00 -7.83
CA THR A 79 -17.14 6.22 -7.21
C THR A 79 -17.06 6.16 -5.69
N GLU A 80 -17.47 5.04 -5.08
CA GLU A 80 -17.42 4.84 -3.64
C GLU A 80 -15.96 4.82 -3.14
N VAL A 81 -15.07 4.14 -3.86
CA VAL A 81 -13.63 4.12 -3.56
C VAL A 81 -13.06 5.54 -3.64
N THR A 82 -13.43 6.32 -4.65
CA THR A 82 -12.97 7.70 -4.81
C THR A 82 -13.39 8.58 -3.63
N ALA A 83 -14.64 8.49 -3.18
CA ALA A 83 -15.11 9.24 -2.02
C ALA A 83 -14.31 8.92 -0.75
N LYS A 84 -13.98 7.65 -0.53
CA LYS A 84 -13.17 7.19 0.60
C LYS A 84 -11.70 7.62 0.51
N VAL A 85 -11.12 7.57 -0.68
CA VAL A 85 -9.77 8.10 -0.94
C VAL A 85 -9.71 9.59 -0.61
N VAL A 86 -10.74 10.36 -0.98
CA VAL A 86 -10.84 11.79 -0.68
C VAL A 86 -10.88 12.06 0.82
N GLU A 87 -11.63 11.26 1.60
CA GLU A 87 -11.63 11.37 3.07
C GLU A 87 -10.23 11.17 3.67
N VAL A 88 -9.54 10.10 3.28
CA VAL A 88 -8.17 9.82 3.77
C VAL A 88 -7.20 10.92 3.34
N LEU A 89 -7.30 11.38 2.09
CA LEU A 89 -6.48 12.47 1.55
C LEU A 89 -6.67 13.77 2.35
N HIS A 90 -7.92 14.13 2.67
CA HIS A 90 -8.17 15.28 3.52
C HIS A 90 -7.63 15.10 4.93
N ALA A 91 -7.80 13.93 5.55
CA ALA A 91 -7.25 13.65 6.88
C ALA A 91 -5.71 13.77 6.90
N ALA A 92 -5.04 13.20 5.90
CA ALA A 92 -3.59 13.27 5.74
C ALA A 92 -3.09 14.72 5.58
N ARG A 93 -3.73 15.49 4.70
CA ARG A 93 -3.43 16.93 4.50
C ARG A 93 -3.60 17.73 5.80
N HIS A 94 -4.68 17.51 6.55
CA HIS A 94 -4.91 18.20 7.83
C HIS A 94 -3.88 17.83 8.90
N ALA A 95 -3.36 16.61 8.87
CA ALA A 95 -2.31 16.14 9.77
C ALA A 95 -0.90 16.57 9.35
N GLY A 96 -0.74 17.20 8.17
CA GLY A 96 0.57 17.60 7.65
C GLY A 96 1.40 16.44 7.09
N VAL A 97 0.75 15.32 6.76
CA VAL A 97 1.39 14.15 6.13
C VAL A 97 1.79 14.49 4.70
N ARG A 98 2.97 14.06 4.27
CA ARG A 98 3.44 14.23 2.88
C ARG A 98 2.65 13.35 1.94
N VAL A 99 2.16 13.91 0.82
CA VAL A 99 1.31 13.19 -0.14
C VAL A 99 2.03 13.00 -1.47
N PHE A 100 1.97 11.76 -1.98
CA PHE A 100 2.52 11.35 -3.26
C PHE A 100 1.43 10.68 -4.08
N PHE A 101 1.25 11.13 -5.33
CA PHE A 101 0.31 10.57 -6.28
C PHE A 101 1.04 9.72 -7.30
N MET A 102 0.51 8.53 -7.58
CA MET A 102 1.02 7.67 -8.64
C MET A 102 0.06 7.69 -9.83
N ARG A 103 0.63 7.67 -11.04
CA ARG A 103 -0.10 7.46 -12.29
C ARG A 103 0.57 6.35 -13.09
N HIS A 104 -0.19 5.34 -13.46
CA HIS A 104 0.25 4.36 -14.44
C HIS A 104 0.17 4.93 -15.85
N MET A 105 1.27 4.81 -16.58
CA MET A 105 1.43 5.25 -17.97
C MET A 105 1.63 4.02 -18.85
N SER A 106 0.85 3.91 -19.92
CA SER A 106 1.15 3.00 -21.01
C SER A 106 2.19 3.62 -21.93
N LEU A 107 3.18 2.84 -22.36
CA LEU A 107 4.06 3.26 -23.45
C LEU A 107 3.32 3.17 -24.79
N PRO A 108 3.68 4.01 -25.78
CA PRO A 108 3.33 3.77 -27.18
C PRO A 108 3.81 2.39 -27.63
N ASN A 109 3.09 1.76 -28.56
CA ASN A 109 3.38 0.41 -29.04
C ASN A 109 4.83 0.27 -29.53
N GLU A 110 5.40 1.32 -30.13
CA GLU A 110 6.77 1.36 -30.64
C GLU A 110 7.84 1.24 -29.54
N LEU A 111 7.48 1.56 -28.29
CA LEU A 111 8.37 1.53 -27.13
C LEU A 111 8.03 0.40 -26.14
N MET A 112 6.93 -0.33 -26.37
CA MET A 112 6.55 -1.44 -25.52
C MET A 112 7.53 -2.62 -25.66
N GLY A 113 8.01 -3.13 -24.53
CA GLY A 113 8.83 -4.34 -24.48
C GLY A 113 8.00 -5.63 -24.53
N VAL A 114 8.68 -6.78 -24.64
CA VAL A 114 8.07 -8.13 -24.70
C VAL A 114 7.07 -8.37 -23.56
N PHE A 115 7.45 -8.03 -22.33
CA PHE A 115 6.58 -8.22 -21.16
C PHE A 115 5.31 -7.36 -21.23
N GLN A 116 5.44 -6.08 -21.60
CA GLN A 116 4.30 -5.18 -21.71
C GLN A 116 3.32 -5.64 -22.79
N PHE A 117 3.82 -6.09 -23.95
CA PHE A 117 2.95 -6.69 -24.97
C PHE A 117 2.25 -7.94 -24.46
N ARG A 118 2.98 -8.88 -23.85
CA ARG A 118 2.39 -10.13 -23.31
C ARG A 118 1.28 -9.83 -22.30
N MET A 119 1.54 -8.91 -21.37
CA MET A 119 0.58 -8.52 -20.33
C MET A 119 -0.63 -7.79 -20.94
N ALA A 120 -0.39 -6.81 -21.81
CA ALA A 120 -1.46 -6.09 -22.49
C ALA A 120 -2.35 -7.04 -23.31
N MET A 121 -1.77 -7.97 -24.07
CA MET A 121 -2.52 -8.98 -24.82
C MET A 121 -3.45 -9.80 -23.92
N ALA A 122 -2.95 -10.25 -22.75
CA ALA A 122 -3.76 -10.98 -21.78
C ALA A 122 -4.93 -10.14 -21.23
N TRP A 123 -4.68 -8.86 -20.95
CA TRP A 123 -5.70 -7.94 -20.42
C TRP A 123 -6.74 -7.51 -21.46
N GLN A 124 -6.33 -7.22 -22.71
CA GLN A 124 -7.29 -6.86 -23.79
C GLN A 124 -7.95 -8.09 -24.40
N ARG A 125 -7.50 -9.30 -24.05
CA ARG A 125 -7.92 -10.58 -24.65
C ARG A 125 -7.71 -10.61 -26.17
N VAL A 126 -6.55 -10.11 -26.63
CA VAL A 126 -6.16 -10.13 -28.05
C VAL A 126 -5.09 -11.17 -28.31
N SER A 127 -5.12 -11.79 -29.49
CA SER A 127 -4.22 -12.88 -29.86
C SER A 127 -3.00 -12.42 -30.67
N ARG A 128 -3.03 -11.22 -31.27
CA ARG A 128 -1.90 -10.66 -32.04
C ARG A 128 -1.36 -9.41 -31.34
N PRO A 129 -0.03 -9.25 -31.22
CA PRO A 129 0.56 -8.03 -30.65
C PRO A 129 0.12 -6.74 -31.36
N ALA A 130 -0.10 -6.80 -32.67
CA ALA A 130 -0.56 -5.66 -33.47
C ALA A 130 -1.97 -5.16 -33.11
N ASP A 131 -2.78 -5.96 -32.41
CA ASP A 131 -4.13 -5.57 -31.97
C ASP A 131 -4.13 -4.87 -30.60
N VAL A 132 -2.99 -4.80 -29.92
CA VAL A 132 -2.84 -4.12 -28.63
C VAL A 132 -3.02 -2.61 -28.82
N LYS A 133 -3.92 -2.03 -28.02
CA LYS A 133 -4.16 -0.59 -27.97
C LYS A 133 -3.73 -0.03 -26.60
N PRO A 134 -2.73 0.84 -26.52
CA PRO A 134 -2.36 1.49 -25.27
C PRO A 134 -3.55 2.26 -24.68
N TRP A 135 -3.85 2.08 -23.39
CA TRP A 135 -5.01 2.71 -22.73
C TRP A 135 -4.67 4.04 -22.08
N PHE A 136 -3.50 4.13 -21.44
CA PHE A 136 -3.11 5.27 -20.59
C PHE A 136 -1.88 5.98 -21.15
N LEU A 137 -1.93 6.32 -22.44
CA LEU A 137 -0.93 7.21 -23.03
C LEU A 137 -0.98 8.57 -22.31
N ARG A 138 0.18 9.23 -22.18
CA ARG A 138 0.35 10.48 -21.41
C ARG A 138 -0.71 11.55 -21.69
N ASP A 139 -1.08 11.73 -22.96
CA ASP A 139 -2.02 12.78 -23.38
C ASP A 139 -3.46 12.26 -23.53
N SER A 140 -3.73 11.01 -23.11
CA SER A 140 -5.08 10.45 -23.18
C SER A 140 -5.94 10.97 -22.03
N PRO A 141 -7.24 11.25 -22.25
CA PRO A 141 -8.14 11.64 -21.18
C PRO A 141 -8.17 10.65 -20.01
N GLY A 142 -7.98 9.36 -20.30
CA GLY A 142 -7.95 8.30 -19.30
C GLY A 142 -6.71 8.29 -18.40
N PHE A 143 -5.63 8.98 -18.80
CA PHE A 143 -4.38 9.05 -18.03
C PHE A 143 -4.44 10.05 -16.87
N HIS A 144 -5.30 11.06 -16.94
CA HIS A 144 -5.40 12.07 -15.89
C HIS A 144 -6.00 11.49 -14.60
N LEU A 145 -5.56 12.02 -13.47
CA LEU A 145 -6.22 11.78 -12.18
C LEU A 145 -7.64 12.33 -12.24
N VAL A 146 -8.56 11.72 -11.49
CA VAL A 146 -9.91 12.26 -11.33
C VAL A 146 -9.87 13.59 -10.56
N PRO A 147 -10.70 14.59 -10.92
CA PRO A 147 -10.65 15.92 -10.31
C PRO A 147 -10.80 15.93 -8.78
N GLU A 148 -11.50 14.95 -8.22
CA GLU A 148 -11.79 14.78 -6.80
C GLU A 148 -10.51 14.62 -5.96
N VAL A 149 -9.45 14.05 -6.54
CA VAL A 149 -8.15 13.85 -5.88
C VAL A 149 -7.07 14.77 -6.44
N ALA A 150 -7.44 15.95 -6.94
CA ALA A 150 -6.50 16.91 -7.52
C ALA A 150 -5.30 17.17 -6.57
N PRO A 151 -4.05 16.98 -7.04
CA PRO A 151 -2.86 17.29 -6.26
C PRO A 151 -2.75 18.78 -5.96
N LEU A 152 -2.23 19.12 -4.79
CA LEU A 152 -1.81 20.48 -4.43
C LEU A 152 -0.41 20.77 -4.99
N PRO A 153 -0.01 22.05 -5.15
CA PRO A 153 1.34 22.40 -5.61
C PRO A 153 2.48 21.85 -4.73
N SER A 154 2.21 21.55 -3.47
CA SER A 154 3.16 20.98 -2.50
C SER A 154 3.24 19.45 -2.54
N GLU A 155 2.48 18.79 -3.39
CA GLU A 155 2.35 17.33 -3.44
C GLU A 155 2.98 16.79 -4.72
N ALA A 156 3.65 15.65 -4.63
CA ALA A 156 4.36 15.07 -5.76
C ALA A 156 3.45 14.19 -6.60
N VAL A 157 3.64 14.20 -7.93
CA VAL A 157 2.98 13.27 -8.87
C VAL A 157 4.05 12.54 -9.65
N PHE A 158 4.08 11.21 -9.54
CA PHE A 158 5.03 10.36 -10.24
C PHE A 158 4.31 9.45 -11.24
N ASP A 159 4.91 9.34 -12.43
CA ASP A 159 4.46 8.44 -13.49
C ASP A 159 5.26 7.15 -13.43
N LYS A 160 4.59 6.02 -13.64
CA LYS A 160 5.22 4.69 -13.65
C LYS A 160 4.67 3.82 -14.77
N ILE A 161 5.52 2.94 -15.30
CA ILE A 161 5.15 1.93 -16.30
C ILE A 161 5.09 0.51 -15.71
N THR A 162 5.30 0.42 -14.39
CA THR A 162 5.38 -0.81 -13.58
C THR A 162 4.22 -0.84 -12.56
N MET A 163 4.09 -1.96 -11.85
CA MET A 163 3.03 -2.19 -10.87
C MET A 163 3.40 -1.78 -9.45
N SER A 164 4.68 -1.84 -9.08
CA SER A 164 5.11 -1.29 -7.80
C SER A 164 5.34 0.21 -7.98
N ALA A 165 4.83 1.04 -7.06
CA ALA A 165 5.11 2.47 -7.05
C ALA A 165 6.60 2.79 -6.88
N PHE A 166 7.39 1.86 -6.34
CA PHE A 166 8.82 2.05 -6.12
C PHE A 166 9.69 1.73 -7.34
N GLU A 167 9.24 0.83 -8.22
CA GLU A 167 10.07 0.35 -9.32
C GLU A 167 10.19 1.39 -10.43
N GLY A 168 11.41 1.92 -10.60
CA GLY A 168 11.72 2.89 -11.65
C GLY A 168 11.14 4.30 -11.41
N THR A 169 10.80 4.65 -10.16
CA THR A 169 10.29 5.99 -9.79
C THR A 169 11.17 6.66 -8.73
N PRO A 170 11.05 7.99 -8.52
CA PRO A 170 11.73 8.69 -7.43
C PRO A 170 11.12 8.47 -6.04
N LEU A 171 10.12 7.59 -5.88
CA LEU A 171 9.38 7.47 -4.63
C LEU A 171 10.28 7.09 -3.46
N ASP A 172 11.07 6.02 -3.58
CA ASP A 172 11.92 5.54 -2.49
C ASP A 172 12.92 6.61 -2.03
N ILE A 173 13.62 7.25 -2.96
CA ILE A 173 14.59 8.28 -2.62
C ILE A 173 13.92 9.48 -1.94
N ALA A 174 12.73 9.88 -2.38
CA ALA A 174 11.98 10.99 -1.77
C ALA A 174 11.51 10.66 -0.34
N LEU A 175 11.06 9.42 -0.10
CA LEU A 175 10.66 8.97 1.24
C LEU A 175 11.86 8.89 2.19
N ARG A 176 12.97 8.26 1.77
CA ARG A 176 14.17 8.12 2.60
C ARG A 176 14.81 9.46 2.96
N ASP A 177 14.90 10.39 2.00
CA ASP A 177 15.47 11.73 2.24
C ASP A 177 14.68 12.50 3.31
N CYS A 178 13.36 12.28 3.37
CA CYS A 178 12.48 12.86 4.39
C CYS A 178 12.46 12.10 5.72
N GLY A 179 13.22 11.00 5.86
CA GLY A 179 13.18 10.15 7.06
C GLY A 179 11.85 9.41 7.27
N ILE A 180 11.08 9.20 6.18
CA ILE A 180 9.82 8.45 6.22
C ILE A 180 10.15 6.96 6.43
N ASN A 181 9.44 6.32 7.35
CA ASN A 181 9.57 4.89 7.64
C ASN A 181 8.25 4.12 7.52
N ALA A 182 7.13 4.82 7.34
CA ALA A 182 5.81 4.24 7.15
C ALA A 182 5.06 4.96 6.01
N PHE A 183 4.18 4.25 5.32
CA PHE A 183 3.29 4.86 4.34
C PHE A 183 1.87 4.30 4.40
N VAL A 184 0.89 5.20 4.31
CA VAL A 184 -0.50 4.85 4.05
C VAL A 184 -0.68 4.73 2.54
N ILE A 185 -1.39 3.70 2.07
CA ILE A 185 -1.72 3.55 0.65
C ILE A 185 -3.23 3.37 0.46
N VAL A 186 -3.74 4.10 -0.54
CA VAL A 186 -5.15 4.10 -0.99
C VAL A 186 -5.21 4.12 -2.52
N GLY A 187 -6.32 3.71 -3.12
CA GLY A 187 -6.54 3.80 -4.56
C GLY A 187 -6.78 2.46 -5.25
N VAL A 188 -6.35 2.30 -6.51
CA VAL A 188 -6.74 1.15 -7.34
C VAL A 188 -5.63 0.64 -8.25
N ALA A 189 -5.51 -0.65 -8.59
CA ALA A 189 -6.30 -1.77 -8.09
C ALA A 189 -5.55 -2.57 -7.02
N THR A 190 -6.28 -3.06 -6.02
CA THR A 190 -5.76 -3.79 -4.85
C THR A 190 -4.78 -4.91 -5.22
N GLU A 191 -5.17 -5.78 -6.14
CA GLU A 191 -4.42 -6.97 -6.55
C GLU A 191 -3.37 -6.73 -7.64
N VAL A 192 -3.44 -5.58 -8.31
CA VAL A 192 -2.55 -5.27 -9.46
C VAL A 192 -1.39 -4.40 -9.03
N GLY A 193 -1.68 -3.31 -8.32
CA GLY A 193 -0.70 -2.27 -8.03
C GLY A 193 -0.47 -2.01 -6.53
N ILE A 194 -1.53 -2.07 -5.74
CA ILE A 194 -1.44 -1.84 -4.29
C ILE A 194 -0.64 -2.97 -3.63
N GLU A 195 -1.02 -4.24 -3.81
CA GLU A 195 -0.31 -5.37 -3.20
C GLU A 195 1.17 -5.41 -3.59
N PRO A 196 1.57 -5.31 -4.88
CA PRO A 196 2.99 -5.28 -5.23
C PRO A 196 3.74 -4.07 -4.66
N THR A 197 3.09 -2.91 -4.53
CA THR A 197 3.68 -1.74 -3.88
C THR A 197 3.90 -1.98 -2.39
N VAL A 198 2.93 -2.59 -1.71
CA VAL A 198 2.99 -2.95 -0.29
C VAL A 198 4.15 -3.91 -0.04
N ARG A 199 4.24 -4.99 -0.82
CA ARG A 199 5.31 -5.99 -0.67
C ARG A 199 6.69 -5.41 -0.94
N HIS A 200 6.84 -4.64 -2.02
CA HIS A 200 8.10 -3.98 -2.33
C HIS A 200 8.48 -2.96 -1.24
N GLY A 201 7.51 -2.21 -0.71
CA GLY A 201 7.74 -1.29 0.42
C GLY A 201 8.21 -2.03 1.68
N ALA A 202 7.61 -3.17 2.01
CA ALA A 202 8.04 -4.01 3.12
C ALA A 202 9.47 -4.55 2.90
N ASP A 203 9.82 -4.99 1.70
CA ASP A 203 11.19 -5.42 1.35
C ASP A 203 12.22 -4.29 1.49
N LEU A 204 11.82 -3.05 1.26
CA LEU A 204 12.64 -1.86 1.47
C LEU A 204 12.72 -1.43 2.95
N GLY A 205 11.98 -2.09 3.85
CA GLY A 205 11.99 -1.83 5.28
C GLY A 205 11.03 -0.75 5.75
N TYR A 206 10.07 -0.33 4.92
CA TYR A 206 8.97 0.54 5.36
C TYR A 206 7.91 -0.26 6.13
N ILE A 207 7.02 0.45 6.82
CA ILE A 207 5.78 -0.09 7.39
C ILE A 207 4.59 0.34 6.50
N PRO A 208 4.11 -0.54 5.61
CA PRO A 208 2.91 -0.27 4.83
C PRO A 208 1.64 -0.30 5.69
N ILE A 209 0.74 0.66 5.43
CA ILE A 209 -0.58 0.76 6.04
C ILE A 209 -1.60 0.80 4.91
N VAL A 210 -2.40 -0.26 4.76
CA VAL A 210 -3.40 -0.36 3.68
C VAL A 210 -4.78 -0.01 4.24
N VAL A 211 -5.39 1.02 3.69
CA VAL A 211 -6.78 1.41 4.02
C VAL A 211 -7.70 0.61 3.12
N THR A 212 -8.07 -0.58 3.61
CA THR A 212 -8.66 -1.65 2.79
C THR A 212 -9.94 -1.25 2.09
N ASP A 213 -10.77 -0.42 2.73
CA ASP A 213 -12.04 0.02 2.18
C ASP A 213 -11.93 1.29 1.32
N ALA A 214 -10.76 1.94 1.28
CA ALA A 214 -10.36 2.96 0.29
C ALA A 214 -9.47 2.36 -0.84
N CYS A 215 -9.39 1.03 -0.93
CA CYS A 215 -8.72 0.31 -2.00
C CYS A 215 -9.74 -0.47 -2.85
N GLY A 216 -9.81 -0.18 -4.15
CA GLY A 216 -10.72 -0.86 -5.07
C GLY A 216 -10.02 -1.99 -5.83
N ALA A 217 -10.73 -3.07 -6.13
CA ALA A 217 -10.21 -4.21 -6.91
C ALA A 217 -10.81 -4.23 -8.33
N GLY A 218 -9.99 -4.57 -9.33
CA GLY A 218 -10.47 -4.82 -10.70
C GLY A 218 -11.18 -6.17 -10.79
N HIS A 219 -10.71 -7.14 -10.01
CA HIS A 219 -11.34 -8.44 -9.82
C HIS A 219 -11.48 -8.74 -8.32
N GLN A 220 -12.71 -8.65 -7.78
CA GLN A 220 -12.97 -8.73 -6.34
C GLN A 220 -12.30 -9.92 -5.66
N GLU A 221 -12.46 -11.14 -6.19
CA GLU A 221 -11.89 -12.35 -5.58
C GLU A 221 -10.34 -12.32 -5.53
N ALA A 222 -9.70 -11.64 -6.50
CA ALA A 222 -8.25 -11.50 -6.51
C ALA A 222 -7.80 -10.45 -5.51
N GLY A 223 -8.54 -9.34 -5.40
CA GLY A 223 -8.36 -8.33 -4.35
C GLY A 223 -8.49 -8.91 -2.94
N ASP A 224 -9.50 -9.74 -2.70
CA ASP A 224 -9.72 -10.39 -1.42
C ASP A 224 -8.57 -11.35 -1.06
N ARG A 225 -8.08 -12.11 -2.04
CA ARG A 225 -6.89 -12.97 -1.86
C ARG A 225 -5.62 -12.17 -1.60
N ALA A 226 -5.44 -11.04 -2.27
CA ALA A 226 -4.30 -10.14 -2.04
C ALA A 226 -4.30 -9.64 -0.60
N LEU A 227 -5.43 -9.11 -0.12
CA LEU A 227 -5.58 -8.63 1.26
C LEU A 227 -5.41 -9.76 2.29
N ALA A 228 -5.96 -10.95 2.03
CA ALA A 228 -5.77 -12.11 2.89
C ALA A 228 -4.29 -12.52 2.96
N SER A 229 -3.57 -12.46 1.84
CA SER A 229 -2.15 -12.79 1.77
C SER A 229 -1.28 -11.77 2.50
N LEU A 230 -1.58 -10.47 2.36
CA LEU A 230 -0.91 -9.40 3.12
C LEU A 230 -1.12 -9.58 4.62
N ARG A 231 -2.37 -9.86 5.04
CA ARG A 231 -2.70 -10.13 6.44
C ARG A 231 -1.95 -11.34 6.99
N TYR A 232 -1.87 -12.42 6.21
CA TYR A 232 -1.21 -13.65 6.61
C TYR A 232 0.31 -13.47 6.75
N THR A 233 0.92 -12.75 5.81
CA THR A 233 2.37 -12.53 5.79
C THR A 233 2.80 -11.57 6.89
N GLY A 234 1.94 -10.59 7.23
CA GLY A 234 2.25 -9.55 8.21
C GLY A 234 3.03 -8.38 7.63
N ASP A 235 3.12 -8.28 6.30
CA ASP A 235 3.87 -7.23 5.59
C ASP A 235 3.23 -5.83 5.70
N ALA A 236 2.01 -5.74 6.22
CA ALA A 236 1.27 -4.49 6.32
C ALA A 236 0.30 -4.46 7.50
N ILE A 237 0.06 -3.25 8.01
CA ILE A 237 -1.08 -2.95 8.87
C ILE A 237 -2.30 -2.77 7.97
N LEU A 238 -3.36 -3.55 8.19
CA LEU A 238 -4.62 -3.39 7.47
C LEU A 238 -5.62 -2.66 8.36
N THR A 239 -6.17 -1.58 7.86
CA THR A 239 -7.12 -0.71 8.57
C THR A 239 -8.24 -0.25 7.62
N ASP A 240 -9.09 0.64 8.10
CA ASP A 240 -10.17 1.28 7.34
C ASP A 240 -10.09 2.82 7.45
N VAL A 241 -10.92 3.51 6.65
CA VAL A 241 -10.97 4.97 6.59
C VAL A 241 -11.25 5.60 7.96
N ALA A 242 -12.10 4.97 8.79
CA ALA A 242 -12.50 5.53 10.07
C ALA A 242 -11.33 5.52 11.05
N GLU A 243 -10.66 4.37 11.20
CA GLU A 243 -9.51 4.18 12.08
C GLU A 243 -8.30 5.05 11.66
N ILE A 244 -7.93 5.05 10.38
CA ILE A 244 -6.78 5.86 9.92
C ILE A 244 -7.04 7.36 10.09
N SER A 245 -8.26 7.82 9.83
CA SER A 245 -8.62 9.22 9.98
C SER A 245 -8.59 9.64 11.45
N GLU A 246 -8.98 8.75 12.38
CA GLU A 246 -8.85 8.99 13.81
C GLU A 246 -7.38 9.08 14.25
N ALA A 247 -6.54 8.15 13.80
CA ALA A 247 -5.11 8.14 14.10
C ALA A 247 -4.41 9.43 13.65
N LEU A 248 -4.73 9.91 12.45
CA LEU A 248 -4.18 11.16 11.89
C LEU A 248 -4.68 12.40 12.66
N ARG A 249 -5.97 12.46 13.02
CA ARG A 249 -6.53 13.57 13.83
C ARG A 249 -5.91 13.65 15.22
N GLY A 250 -5.65 12.50 15.86
CA GLY A 250 -5.00 12.44 17.17
C GLY A 250 -3.64 13.14 17.22
N HIS A 251 -2.86 13.07 16.13
CA HIS A 251 -1.56 13.73 16.02
C HIS A 251 -1.64 15.23 15.73
N ALA A 252 -2.61 15.65 14.92
CA ALA A 252 -2.86 17.06 14.66
C ALA A 252 -3.24 17.83 15.94
N GLY A 253 -4.00 17.20 16.84
CA GLY A 253 -4.35 17.76 18.15
C GLY A 253 -3.13 17.95 19.06
N ARG A 254 -2.30 16.90 19.21
CA ARG A 254 -1.10 16.91 20.06
C ARG A 254 -0.06 17.94 19.62
N SER A 255 0.12 18.11 18.31
CA SER A 255 1.08 19.09 17.76
C SER A 255 0.70 20.54 18.07
N ARG A 256 -0.60 20.86 18.16
CA ARG A 256 -1.12 22.19 18.50
C ARG A 256 -1.04 22.52 19.99
N GLU A 257 -1.06 21.51 20.86
CA GLU A 257 -0.87 21.69 22.31
C GLU A 257 0.59 21.95 22.66
N LEU A 258 1.54 21.28 21.99
CA LEU A 258 2.99 21.45 22.21
C LEU A 258 3.57 22.77 21.67
N SER A 259 2.82 23.49 20.83
CA SER A 259 3.23 24.76 20.23
C SER A 259 2.56 25.99 20.89
N ARG A 260 1.90 25.79 22.03
CA ARG A 260 1.42 26.85 22.94
C ARG A 260 2.30 26.93 24.19
#